data_AF-A0A815L0N4-F1
#
_entry.id   AF-A0A815L0N4-F1
#
_cell.length_a   1.000
_cell.length_b   1.000
_cell.length_c   1.000
_cell.angle_alpha   90.00
_cell.angle_beta   90.00
_cell.angle_gamma   90.00
#
_symmetry.space_group_name_H-M   'P 1'
#
loop_
_entity.id
_entity.type
_entity.pdbx_description
1 polymer ?
#
loop_
_entity_poly.entity_id
_entity_poly.type
_entity_poly.pdbx_seq_one_letter_code
_entity_poly.pdbx_strand_id
1 'polypeptide(L)'
;MAEHSIPKRHLNGERDQVEYEEKFDMYTEDYRGSQPVDYKIIKGPPLEHLTCICPLPPSIPSMDEIQIKTCLFLIKPFKYSPNQHGNHPKAIRREHKYIDTWDEHHVRMPCSPRNVDKNGRERWPNIVAALSDLKKKCEQRSANFDDLKKTIELCADRTYNVTCLEYLFKEIFSDEERRRFISVVLSSICSLAMNVDIICSQPPPLLRAGSKQSITMSQFQAASLLACSFFCLFPCRSGSRLKREYTYFQDPNFNALYLRGGREKVEKIRCIVHYFERIQLRKPTGVITFRRYSIPSQYVPKWSESNKPLIPVHFTTAKKIEDTECSLQVDFANRYIGGGVLNTGCVQEEIRFAICPEMIVSILVCEAMNDDECIFLIGCERYSSYRGYSKTFQYDTDYQDRSLKDNWGRKWSHVVAIDAIYFDDPLKQFDMKFIKRELLKAYTGFYSRKPTNQLAFPVATGNWGCGAFNGDRELKAIIQLMVASQTVRPMIYTAFGDKKLIESFAAVYDYLIAERVEVRDLYRYLKKFCEAREKTTLFEFI
;
A
#
# COMPACT_ATOMS: atom_id res chain seq x y z
N MET A 1 30.49 -43.93 9.88
CA MET A 1 30.87 -42.52 9.69
C MET A 1 30.80 -42.23 8.20
N ALA A 2 29.71 -41.62 7.76
CA ALA A 2 29.51 -41.19 6.38
C ALA A 2 28.75 -39.87 6.42
N GLU A 3 29.38 -38.84 5.86
CA GLU A 3 28.89 -37.46 5.79
C GLU A 3 27.68 -37.39 4.84
N HIS A 4 26.65 -36.65 5.27
CA HIS A 4 25.53 -36.26 4.41
C HIS A 4 25.64 -34.78 4.07
N SER A 5 26.07 -34.50 2.85
CA SER A 5 26.06 -33.19 2.21
C SER A 5 24.63 -32.79 1.83
N ILE A 6 24.15 -31.69 2.43
CA ILE A 6 22.88 -31.03 2.07
C ILE A 6 23.11 -30.18 0.80
N PRO A 7 22.28 -30.27 -0.25
CA PRO A 7 22.46 -29.44 -1.44
C PRO A 7 22.05 -27.98 -1.15
N LYS A 8 22.96 -27.05 -1.40
CA LYS A 8 22.69 -25.60 -1.43
C LYS A 8 21.75 -25.29 -2.61
N ARG A 9 20.49 -24.94 -2.33
CA ARG A 9 19.60 -24.28 -3.30
C ARG A 9 20.04 -22.81 -3.44
N HIS A 10 20.51 -22.44 -4.61
CA HIS A 10 20.62 -21.03 -5.02
C HIS A 10 19.20 -20.46 -5.22
N LEU A 11 18.83 -19.48 -4.40
CA LEU A 11 17.62 -18.67 -4.57
C LEU A 11 17.92 -17.56 -5.58
N ASN A 12 17.42 -17.69 -6.81
CA ASN A 12 17.53 -16.68 -7.86
C ASN A 12 16.41 -15.63 -7.73
N GLY A 13 16.52 -14.70 -6.79
CA GLY A 13 15.55 -13.62 -6.59
C GLY A 13 15.52 -12.55 -7.69
N GLU A 14 16.54 -12.47 -8.55
CA GLU A 14 16.59 -11.49 -9.67
C GLU A 14 15.85 -12.00 -10.93
N ARG A 15 15.63 -13.32 -11.10
CA ARG A 15 14.87 -13.84 -12.26
C ARG A 15 13.37 -13.65 -12.10
N ASP A 16 12.84 -13.79 -10.89
CA ASP A 16 11.41 -13.61 -10.61
C ASP A 16 10.95 -12.15 -10.80
N GLN A 17 11.85 -11.16 -10.66
CA GLN A 17 11.56 -9.75 -10.95
C GLN A 17 11.58 -9.45 -12.45
N VAL A 18 12.54 -10.00 -13.19
CA VAL A 18 12.72 -9.73 -14.63
C VAL A 18 11.71 -10.52 -15.50
N GLU A 19 11.38 -11.77 -15.15
CA GLU A 19 10.29 -12.51 -15.84
C GLU A 19 8.89 -11.94 -15.58
N TYR A 20 8.71 -11.19 -14.48
CA TYR A 20 7.48 -10.44 -14.20
C TYR A 20 7.27 -9.27 -15.18
N GLU A 21 8.36 -8.73 -15.72
CA GLU A 21 8.37 -7.48 -16.49
C GLU A 21 8.10 -7.69 -17.99
N GLU A 22 8.49 -8.83 -18.57
CA GLU A 22 8.36 -9.08 -20.02
C GLU A 22 7.01 -9.66 -20.47
N LYS A 23 6.22 -10.27 -19.57
CA LYS A 23 4.91 -10.88 -19.93
C LYS A 23 3.70 -9.95 -19.77
N PHE A 24 3.90 -8.71 -19.31
CA PHE A 24 2.82 -7.77 -19.01
C PHE A 24 2.13 -7.18 -20.25
N ASP A 25 2.76 -7.26 -21.43
CA ASP A 25 2.27 -6.63 -22.66
C ASP A 25 1.13 -7.38 -23.37
N MET A 26 0.80 -8.61 -22.95
CA MET A 26 -0.21 -9.44 -23.62
C MET A 26 -1.63 -9.37 -23.02
N TYR A 27 -1.84 -8.74 -21.86
CA TYR A 27 -3.12 -8.76 -21.14
C TYR A 27 -3.85 -7.41 -21.07
N THR A 28 -3.43 -6.42 -21.87
CA THR A 28 -3.99 -5.06 -21.84
C THR A 28 -5.24 -4.83 -22.72
N GLU A 29 -5.80 -5.87 -23.36
CA GLU A 29 -6.90 -5.67 -24.32
C GLU A 29 -8.28 -5.44 -23.68
N ASP A 30 -8.50 -5.81 -22.42
CA ASP A 30 -9.83 -5.73 -21.77
C ASP A 30 -10.20 -4.35 -21.17
N TYR A 31 -9.36 -3.33 -21.32
CA TYR A 31 -9.62 -1.97 -20.79
C TYR A 31 -9.79 -0.92 -21.90
N ARG A 32 -10.37 -1.28 -23.05
CA ARG A 32 -10.77 -0.28 -24.05
C ARG A 32 -12.04 0.45 -23.61
N GLY A 33 -11.96 1.78 -23.66
CA GLY A 33 -12.88 2.71 -23.02
C GLY A 33 -14.37 2.41 -23.20
N SER A 34 -15.08 2.43 -22.09
CA SER A 34 -16.53 2.48 -22.06
C SER A 34 -17.00 3.91 -21.80
N GLN A 35 -17.79 4.44 -22.73
CA GLN A 35 -18.63 5.62 -22.56
C GLN A 35 -19.46 5.55 -21.26
N PRO A 36 -19.97 6.67 -20.71
CA PRO A 36 -20.76 6.65 -19.49
C PRO A 36 -22.13 6.02 -19.78
N VAL A 37 -22.23 4.72 -19.59
CA VAL A 37 -23.48 3.97 -19.73
C VAL A 37 -24.01 3.63 -18.34
N ASP A 38 -25.16 4.21 -18.01
CA ASP A 38 -25.87 4.11 -16.74
C ASP A 38 -26.35 2.68 -16.46
N TYR A 39 -25.62 1.91 -15.63
CA TYR A 39 -26.04 0.58 -15.17
C TYR A 39 -25.37 0.20 -13.84
N LYS A 40 -25.95 0.65 -12.72
CA LYS A 40 -25.60 0.16 -11.38
C LYS A 40 -26.36 -1.14 -11.11
N ILE A 41 -25.70 -2.30 -11.26
CA ILE A 41 -26.24 -3.53 -10.66
C ILE A 41 -25.91 -3.45 -9.18
N ILE A 42 -26.95 -3.30 -8.36
CA ILE A 42 -26.89 -3.45 -6.91
C ILE A 42 -27.72 -4.68 -6.57
N LYS A 43 -27.05 -5.76 -6.17
CA LYS A 43 -27.69 -6.96 -5.62
C LYS A 43 -27.20 -7.17 -4.19
N GLY A 44 -28.07 -7.71 -3.33
CA GLY A 44 -27.85 -7.79 -1.89
C GLY A 44 -28.33 -6.54 -1.13
N PRO A 45 -28.04 -6.44 0.18
CA PRO A 45 -28.48 -5.30 0.97
C PRO A 45 -27.89 -3.97 0.44
N PRO A 46 -28.62 -2.84 0.59
CA PRO A 46 -28.09 -1.52 0.31
C PRO A 46 -26.74 -1.29 1.01
N LEU A 47 -25.82 -0.57 0.35
CA LEU A 47 -24.49 -0.32 0.88
C LEU A 47 -24.55 0.42 2.21
N GLU A 48 -25.53 1.30 2.36
CA GLU A 48 -25.83 2.05 3.58
C GLU A 48 -26.12 1.09 4.75
N HIS A 49 -26.82 -0.02 4.50
CA HIS A 49 -27.12 -1.00 5.54
C HIS A 49 -25.88 -1.74 6.03
N LEU A 50 -24.86 -1.89 5.18
CA LEU A 50 -23.58 -2.49 5.56
C LEU A 50 -22.66 -1.47 6.26
N THR A 51 -22.64 -0.23 5.79
CA THR A 51 -21.72 0.82 6.26
C THR A 51 -22.22 1.56 7.50
N CYS A 52 -23.54 1.59 7.77
CA CYS A 52 -24.15 2.18 8.97
C CYS A 52 -23.91 1.37 10.27
N ILE A 53 -23.21 0.23 10.21
CA ILE A 53 -22.96 -0.62 11.37
C ILE A 53 -22.03 0.08 12.40
N CYS A 54 -21.30 1.13 12.02
CA CYS A 54 -20.61 2.04 12.95
C CYS A 54 -20.35 3.41 12.27
N PRO A 55 -21.24 4.41 12.40
CA PRO A 55 -21.06 5.72 11.78
C PRO A 55 -19.96 6.56 12.45
N LEU A 56 -19.54 6.18 13.67
CA LEU A 56 -18.49 6.85 14.41
C LEU A 56 -17.30 5.91 14.66
N PRO A 57 -16.05 6.43 14.64
CA PRO A 57 -14.88 5.72 15.12
C PRO A 57 -15.15 5.16 16.53
N PRO A 58 -14.93 3.86 16.79
CA PRO A 58 -15.06 3.32 18.14
C PRO A 58 -14.05 4.02 19.05
N SER A 59 -14.35 4.11 20.35
CA SER A 59 -13.38 4.61 21.31
C SER A 59 -12.15 3.70 21.33
N ILE A 60 -11.02 4.25 20.90
CA ILE A 60 -9.72 3.56 20.88
C ILE A 60 -9.00 3.91 22.19
N PRO A 61 -8.34 2.94 22.87
CA PRO A 61 -7.51 3.22 24.04
C PRO A 61 -6.51 4.35 23.77
N SER A 62 -6.09 5.05 24.83
CA SER A 62 -5.14 6.15 24.68
C SER A 62 -3.80 5.63 24.12
N MET A 63 -3.07 6.46 23.36
CA MET A 63 -1.77 6.02 22.81
C MET A 63 -0.76 5.65 23.90
N ASP A 64 -0.90 6.20 25.10
CA ASP A 64 -0.02 5.90 26.24
C ASP A 64 -0.27 4.50 26.84
N GLU A 65 -1.46 3.93 26.65
CA GLU A 65 -1.83 2.59 27.14
C GLU A 65 -1.30 1.45 26.24
N ILE A 66 -0.90 1.73 24.98
CA ILE A 66 -0.51 0.70 23.98
C ILE A 66 1.02 0.50 23.89
N GLN A 67 1.79 0.99 24.87
CA GLN A 67 3.26 1.08 24.82
C GLN A 67 4.02 -0.25 24.59
N ILE A 68 3.40 -1.43 24.77
CA ILE A 68 4.11 -2.72 24.66
C ILE A 68 4.18 -3.23 23.21
N LYS A 69 3.36 -2.75 22.26
CA LYS A 69 3.30 -3.32 20.87
C LYS A 69 3.26 -2.30 19.72
N THR A 70 3.21 -1.01 20.02
CA THR A 70 3.22 0.07 19.02
C THR A 70 4.41 0.99 19.28
N CYS A 71 5.32 1.08 18.32
CA CYS A 71 6.36 2.09 18.32
C CYS A 71 5.74 3.43 17.92
N LEU A 72 5.74 4.38 18.85
CA LEU A 72 5.37 5.76 18.55
C LEU A 72 6.59 6.46 17.96
N PHE A 73 6.52 6.73 16.67
CA PHE A 73 7.42 7.62 15.97
C PHE A 73 6.99 9.08 16.15
N LEU A 74 6.54 9.45 17.34
CA LEU A 74 6.05 10.77 17.69
C LEU A 74 6.79 11.24 18.93
N ILE A 75 7.12 12.52 19.01
CA ILE A 75 7.67 13.08 20.25
C ILE A 75 6.54 13.13 21.31
N LYS A 76 6.77 12.49 22.45
CA LYS A 76 5.87 12.54 23.59
C LYS A 76 5.96 13.89 24.32
N PRO A 77 4.86 14.39 24.91
CA PRO A 77 3.50 13.85 24.81
C PRO A 77 2.77 14.42 23.58
N PHE A 78 2.38 13.55 22.64
CA PHE A 78 1.43 13.91 21.57
C PHE A 78 0.01 13.60 22.05
N LYS A 79 -0.85 14.62 22.11
CA LYS A 79 -2.27 14.48 22.42
C LYS A 79 -3.08 15.13 21.32
N TYR A 80 -3.75 14.31 20.49
CA TYR A 80 -4.70 14.81 19.52
C TYR A 80 -5.91 15.39 20.25
N SER A 81 -6.30 16.62 19.90
CA SER A 81 -7.50 17.27 20.42
C SER A 81 -8.38 17.68 19.24
N PRO A 82 -9.57 17.06 19.06
CA PRO A 82 -10.45 17.33 17.92
C PRO A 82 -10.84 18.81 17.79
N ASN A 83 -10.87 19.56 18.90
CA ASN A 83 -11.36 20.93 18.99
C ASN A 83 -10.25 22.00 18.97
N GLN A 84 -8.97 21.60 18.93
CA GLN A 84 -7.86 22.54 18.82
C GLN A 84 -7.40 22.65 17.36
N HIS A 85 -8.01 23.56 16.60
CA HIS A 85 -7.49 23.95 15.30
C HIS A 85 -6.05 24.48 15.47
N GLY A 86 -5.08 23.84 14.82
CA GLY A 86 -3.71 24.36 14.69
C GLY A 86 -2.68 23.85 15.70
N ASN A 87 -3.03 22.97 16.65
CA ASN A 87 -2.01 22.24 17.39
C ASN A 87 -1.44 21.12 16.51
N HIS A 88 -0.46 21.47 15.67
CA HIS A 88 0.43 20.51 15.04
C HIS A 88 0.96 19.53 16.11
N PRO A 89 1.28 18.27 15.77
CA PRO A 89 2.15 17.47 16.62
C PRO A 89 3.32 18.38 16.98
N LYS A 90 3.44 18.76 18.26
CA LYS A 90 4.22 19.95 18.65
C LYS A 90 5.54 19.90 17.92
N ALA A 91 5.75 20.89 17.04
CA ALA A 91 7.01 21.08 16.37
C ALA A 91 8.08 21.00 17.45
N ILE A 92 8.99 20.08 17.20
CA ILE A 92 10.03 19.60 18.08
C ILE A 92 10.66 20.81 18.75
N ARG A 93 10.62 20.87 20.08
CA ARG A 93 11.38 21.90 20.80
C ARG A 93 12.82 21.78 20.30
N ARG A 94 13.40 22.89 19.81
CA ARG A 94 14.77 22.99 19.26
C ARG A 94 15.87 22.35 20.13
N GLU A 95 15.54 22.01 21.37
CA GLU A 95 16.38 21.36 22.38
C GLU A 95 16.51 19.83 22.20
N HIS A 96 15.69 19.17 21.37
CA HIS A 96 15.81 17.72 21.16
C HIS A 96 16.83 17.42 20.07
N LYS A 97 17.97 16.85 20.47
CA LYS A 97 18.99 16.34 19.56
C LYS A 97 18.49 15.05 18.89
N TYR A 98 18.74 14.91 17.59
CA TYR A 98 18.50 13.67 16.85
C TYR A 98 19.18 12.48 17.54
N ILE A 99 18.43 11.41 17.78
CA ILE A 99 18.92 10.17 18.37
C ILE A 99 19.18 9.18 17.23
N ASP A 100 20.44 9.04 16.84
CA ASP A 100 20.82 8.12 15.77
C ASP A 100 20.77 6.66 16.24
N THR A 101 20.39 5.77 15.31
CA THR A 101 20.48 4.32 15.48
C THR A 101 20.80 3.70 14.14
N TRP A 102 21.92 2.99 14.08
CA TRP A 102 22.42 2.36 12.87
C TRP A 102 22.61 0.86 13.15
N ASP A 103 21.51 0.13 13.17
CA ASP A 103 21.44 -1.33 13.34
C ASP A 103 20.51 -2.00 12.31
N GLU A 104 20.37 -3.32 12.39
CA GLU A 104 19.49 -4.09 11.50
C GLU A 104 18.00 -4.01 11.86
N HIS A 105 17.62 -3.33 12.93
CA HIS A 105 16.23 -3.23 13.38
C HIS A 105 15.60 -1.89 13.03
N HIS A 106 16.39 -0.93 12.54
CA HIS A 106 15.94 0.42 12.21
C HIS A 106 16.31 0.80 10.77
N VAL A 107 15.57 1.77 10.23
CA VAL A 107 15.91 2.36 8.93
C VAL A 107 17.26 3.07 9.03
N ARG A 108 18.17 2.78 8.09
CA ARG A 108 19.40 3.55 7.92
C ARG A 108 19.07 4.95 7.39
N MET A 109 19.00 5.92 8.28
CA MET A 109 18.60 7.29 7.94
C MET A 109 19.72 8.02 7.19
N PRO A 110 19.38 8.88 6.20
CA PRO A 110 20.38 9.61 5.41
C PRO A 110 21.21 10.59 6.24
N CYS A 111 20.66 11.07 7.36
CA CYS A 111 21.28 11.99 8.30
C CYS A 111 22.20 11.34 9.34
N SER A 112 22.33 10.01 9.35
CA SER A 112 23.28 9.35 10.25
C SER A 112 24.72 9.71 9.87
N PRO A 113 25.60 10.01 10.85
CA PRO A 113 27.04 10.16 10.61
C PRO A 113 27.69 8.92 9.99
N ARG A 114 27.06 7.75 10.09
CA ARG A 114 27.55 6.50 9.49
C ARG A 114 27.22 6.36 8.00
N ASN A 115 26.39 7.25 7.44
CA ASN A 115 26.15 7.35 6.00
C ASN A 115 27.32 8.10 5.33
N VAL A 116 28.35 7.35 4.96
CA VAL A 116 29.59 7.88 4.38
C VAL A 116 29.68 7.64 2.87
N ASP A 117 30.45 8.48 2.19
CA ASP A 117 30.77 8.34 0.76
C ASP A 117 31.85 7.27 0.53
N LYS A 118 32.23 7.07 -0.75
CA LYS A 118 33.32 6.15 -1.15
C LYS A 118 34.69 6.46 -0.51
N ASN A 119 34.89 7.67 0.00
CA ASN A 119 36.11 8.11 0.67
C ASN A 119 35.99 8.09 2.20
N GLY A 120 34.88 7.58 2.75
CA GLY A 120 34.63 7.52 4.19
C GLY A 120 34.21 8.86 4.82
N ARG A 121 33.82 9.86 4.02
CA ARG A 121 33.36 11.18 4.52
C ARG A 121 31.86 11.19 4.73
N GLU A 122 31.40 11.84 5.78
CA GLU A 122 29.97 11.99 6.05
C GLU A 122 29.24 12.67 4.86
N ARG A 123 28.17 12.04 4.38
CA ARG A 123 27.42 12.57 3.23
C ARG A 123 26.45 13.67 3.62
N TRP A 124 25.92 13.62 4.84
CA TRP A 124 24.83 14.49 5.28
C TRP A 124 25.14 16.00 5.16
N PRO A 125 26.31 16.51 5.57
CA PRO A 125 26.63 17.93 5.40
C PRO A 125 26.60 18.39 3.93
N ASN A 126 27.10 17.56 3.01
CA ASN A 126 27.10 17.86 1.58
C ASN A 126 25.69 17.81 0.97
N ILE A 127 24.87 16.83 1.41
CA ILE A 127 23.45 16.73 1.02
C ILE A 127 22.70 17.98 1.46
N VAL A 128 22.84 18.39 2.73
CA VAL A 128 22.19 19.59 3.27
C VAL A 128 22.63 20.85 2.52
N ALA A 129 23.93 20.98 2.21
CA ALA A 129 24.43 22.11 1.44
C ALA A 129 23.83 22.16 0.02
N ALA A 130 23.75 21.02 -0.68
CA ALA A 130 23.16 20.94 -2.02
C ALA A 130 21.66 21.28 -2.01
N LEU A 131 20.90 20.72 -1.07
CA LEU A 131 19.48 21.02 -0.90
C LEU A 131 19.24 22.49 -0.51
N SER A 132 20.12 23.07 0.32
CA SER A 132 20.04 24.48 0.70
C SER A 132 20.31 25.41 -0.47
N ASP A 133 21.28 25.09 -1.33
CA ASP A 133 21.56 25.86 -2.55
C ASP A 133 20.37 25.81 -3.51
N LEU A 134 19.83 24.61 -3.77
CA LEU A 134 18.65 24.45 -4.63
C LEU A 134 17.45 25.22 -4.08
N LYS A 135 17.17 25.10 -2.79
CA LYS A 135 16.10 25.84 -2.11
C LYS A 135 16.26 27.36 -2.28
N LYS A 136 17.47 27.88 -2.09
CA LYS A 136 17.77 29.31 -2.28
C LYS A 136 17.52 29.74 -3.72
N LYS A 137 17.95 28.96 -4.71
CA LYS A 137 17.68 29.23 -6.14
C LYS A 137 16.18 29.19 -6.45
N CYS A 138 15.41 28.28 -5.85
CA CYS A 138 13.96 28.23 -5.97
C CYS A 138 13.29 29.51 -5.43
N GLU A 139 13.70 29.96 -4.24
CA GLU A 139 13.19 31.19 -3.61
C GLU A 139 13.54 32.45 -4.42
N GLN A 140 14.73 32.45 -5.03
CA GLN A 140 15.19 33.52 -5.93
C GLN A 140 14.61 33.42 -7.35
N ARG A 141 13.78 32.40 -7.63
CA ARG A 141 13.19 32.12 -8.96
C ARG A 141 14.24 31.95 -10.07
N SER A 142 15.44 31.52 -9.72
CA SER A 142 16.56 31.28 -10.65
C SER A 142 16.82 29.80 -10.92
N ALA A 143 16.21 28.89 -10.13
CA ALA A 143 16.32 27.46 -10.32
C ALA A 143 15.66 27.00 -11.64
N ASN A 144 16.29 26.05 -12.30
CA ASN A 144 15.75 25.34 -13.46
C ASN A 144 15.76 23.81 -13.22
N PHE A 145 15.31 23.05 -14.21
CA PHE A 145 15.27 21.59 -14.11
C PHE A 145 16.67 20.96 -14.00
N ASP A 146 17.69 21.55 -14.62
CA ASP A 146 19.06 21.02 -14.54
C ASP A 146 19.65 21.19 -13.14
N ASP A 147 19.29 22.25 -12.40
CA ASP A 147 19.66 22.39 -10.98
C ASP A 147 19.05 21.27 -10.14
N LEU A 148 17.78 20.91 -10.38
CA LEU A 148 17.12 19.78 -9.72
C LEU A 148 17.84 18.47 -10.05
N LYS A 149 18.09 18.19 -11.34
CA LYS A 149 18.78 16.97 -11.78
C LYS A 149 20.16 16.86 -11.12
N LYS A 150 20.98 17.91 -11.19
CA LYS A 150 22.31 17.95 -10.56
C LYS A 150 22.22 17.70 -9.06
N THR A 151 21.21 18.25 -8.39
CA THR A 151 21.01 18.04 -6.95
C THR A 151 20.67 16.59 -6.63
N ILE A 152 19.81 15.93 -7.41
CA ILE A 152 19.52 14.49 -7.26
C ILE A 152 20.80 13.67 -7.45
N GLU A 153 21.59 13.96 -8.47
CA GLU A 153 22.84 13.25 -8.77
C GLU A 153 23.89 13.41 -7.66
N LEU A 154 24.06 14.63 -7.14
CA LEU A 154 24.92 14.92 -5.98
C LEU A 154 24.44 14.19 -4.72
N CYS A 155 23.15 14.29 -4.44
CA CYS A 155 22.53 13.70 -3.27
C CYS A 155 22.73 12.18 -3.22
N ALA A 156 22.64 11.53 -4.37
CA ALA A 156 22.71 10.08 -4.44
C ALA A 156 24.06 9.54 -4.95
N ASP A 157 25.08 10.39 -5.09
CA ASP A 157 26.47 10.04 -5.44
C ASP A 157 26.60 9.17 -6.70
N ARG A 158 25.73 9.43 -7.70
CA ARG A 158 25.76 8.79 -9.02
C ARG A 158 24.95 9.60 -10.04
N THR A 159 25.25 9.40 -11.32
CA THR A 159 24.44 9.95 -12.42
C THR A 159 23.06 9.29 -12.46
N TYR A 160 22.02 10.06 -12.75
CA TYR A 160 20.66 9.55 -12.83
C TYR A 160 19.98 9.90 -14.13
N ASN A 161 19.26 8.91 -14.65
CA ASN A 161 18.25 9.13 -15.65
C ASN A 161 16.96 9.59 -14.95
N VAL A 162 16.57 10.83 -15.22
CA VAL A 162 15.34 11.46 -14.70
C VAL A 162 14.30 11.71 -15.79
N THR A 163 14.30 10.90 -16.86
CA THR A 163 13.51 11.14 -18.08
C THR A 163 12.01 11.33 -17.80
N CYS A 164 11.38 10.53 -16.96
CA CYS A 164 9.94 10.68 -16.68
C CYS A 164 9.63 11.94 -15.87
N LEU A 165 10.51 12.33 -14.93
CA LEU A 165 10.36 13.57 -14.16
C LEU A 165 10.60 14.80 -15.06
N GLU A 166 11.55 14.70 -15.97
CA GLU A 166 11.83 15.74 -16.97
C GLU A 166 10.66 15.92 -17.94
N TYR A 167 10.09 14.81 -18.43
CA TYR A 167 8.91 14.82 -19.29
C TYR A 167 7.68 15.41 -18.58
N LEU A 168 7.46 15.07 -17.31
CA LEU A 168 6.41 15.73 -16.50
C LEU A 168 6.61 17.26 -16.50
N PHE A 169 7.83 17.70 -16.21
CA PHE A 169 8.14 19.13 -16.11
C PHE A 169 8.05 19.85 -17.45
N LYS A 170 8.59 19.28 -18.53
CA LYS A 170 8.74 19.94 -19.84
C LYS A 170 7.56 19.74 -20.79
N GLU A 171 6.80 18.68 -20.66
CA GLU A 171 5.77 18.31 -21.65
C GLU A 171 4.36 18.28 -21.05
N ILE A 172 4.21 18.07 -19.74
CA ILE A 172 2.89 17.99 -19.09
C ILE A 172 2.51 19.28 -18.40
N PHE A 173 3.42 19.82 -17.59
CA PHE A 173 3.13 21.04 -16.84
C PHE A 173 3.01 22.24 -17.79
N SER A 174 1.95 23.00 -17.58
CA SER A 174 1.81 24.38 -18.08
C SER A 174 2.89 25.30 -17.49
N ASP A 175 3.08 26.47 -18.08
CA ASP A 175 4.06 27.45 -17.59
C ASP A 175 3.76 27.94 -16.16
N GLU A 176 2.50 27.95 -15.76
CA GLU A 176 2.11 28.24 -14.38
C GLU A 176 2.48 27.08 -13.44
N GLU A 177 2.14 25.84 -13.80
CA GLU A 177 2.50 24.65 -13.02
C GLU A 177 4.02 24.51 -12.89
N ARG A 178 4.80 24.80 -13.93
CA ARG A 178 6.28 24.79 -13.86
C ARG A 178 6.82 25.82 -12.88
N ARG A 179 6.34 27.07 -12.97
CA ARG A 179 6.75 28.13 -12.04
C ARG A 179 6.40 27.78 -10.60
N ARG A 180 5.19 27.24 -10.38
CA ARG A 180 4.71 26.81 -9.07
C ARG A 180 5.50 25.61 -8.54
N PHE A 181 5.78 24.63 -9.39
CA PHE A 181 6.61 23.48 -9.05
C PHE A 181 7.98 23.93 -8.56
N ILE A 182 8.68 24.79 -9.31
CA ILE A 182 10.02 25.25 -8.91
C ILE A 182 9.97 26.13 -7.65
N SER A 183 9.13 27.16 -7.64
CA SER A 183 9.18 28.19 -6.58
C SER A 183 8.56 27.74 -5.26
N VAL A 184 7.55 26.86 -5.30
CA VAL A 184 6.79 26.45 -4.11
C VAL A 184 7.06 25.00 -3.77
N VAL A 185 6.78 24.07 -4.70
CA VAL A 185 6.79 22.64 -4.39
C VAL A 185 8.20 22.14 -4.15
N LEU A 186 9.13 22.39 -5.07
CA LEU A 186 10.52 21.95 -4.97
C LEU A 186 11.24 22.56 -3.77
N SER A 187 11.02 23.85 -3.49
CA SER A 187 11.52 24.50 -2.28
C SER A 187 11.02 23.80 -1.00
N SER A 188 9.74 23.41 -0.97
CA SER A 188 9.16 22.65 0.14
C SER A 188 9.78 21.25 0.28
N ILE A 189 9.95 20.51 -0.83
CA ILE A 189 10.58 19.18 -0.81
C ILE A 189 12.03 19.30 -0.28
N CYS A 190 12.80 20.31 -0.71
CA CYS A 190 14.14 20.57 -0.18
C CYS A 190 14.10 20.80 1.34
N SER A 191 13.17 21.65 1.81
CA SER A 191 13.00 21.93 3.23
C SER A 191 12.61 20.69 4.04
N LEU A 192 11.74 19.84 3.51
CA LEU A 192 11.31 18.60 4.15
C LEU A 192 12.46 17.58 4.26
N ALA A 193 13.25 17.43 3.19
CA ALA A 193 14.37 16.49 3.16
C ALA A 193 15.53 16.96 4.06
N MET A 194 15.96 18.22 3.95
CA MET A 194 17.13 18.72 4.69
C MET A 194 16.92 18.82 6.21
N ASN A 195 15.67 18.88 6.67
CA ASN A 195 15.31 18.93 8.08
C ASN A 195 14.83 17.57 8.60
N VAL A 196 15.13 16.46 7.93
CA VAL A 196 14.67 15.12 8.36
C VAL A 196 15.22 14.73 9.73
N ASP A 197 16.43 15.13 10.09
CA ASP A 197 17.03 14.93 11.41
C ASP A 197 16.28 15.67 12.53
N ILE A 198 15.71 16.82 12.19
CA ILE A 198 14.82 17.56 13.08
C ILE A 198 13.47 16.85 13.10
N ILE A 199 12.78 16.73 11.96
CA ILE A 199 11.38 16.26 11.85
C ILE A 199 11.23 14.81 12.34
N CYS A 200 12.17 13.95 11.97
CA CYS A 200 12.25 12.55 12.36
C CYS A 200 13.37 12.41 13.40
N SER A 201 13.07 12.75 14.66
CA SER A 201 14.07 12.83 15.75
C SER A 201 14.78 11.52 16.12
N GLN A 202 14.37 10.41 15.52
CA GLN A 202 15.00 9.09 15.61
C GLN A 202 14.75 8.32 14.30
N PRO A 203 15.49 7.24 13.99
CA PRO A 203 15.13 6.31 12.92
C PRO A 203 13.82 5.56 13.18
N PRO A 204 12.94 5.38 12.18
CA PRO A 204 11.80 4.49 12.33
C PRO A 204 12.27 3.03 12.38
N PRO A 205 11.68 2.18 13.25
CA PRO A 205 12.02 0.77 13.27
C PRO A 205 11.54 0.07 11.99
N LEU A 206 12.14 -1.07 11.68
CA LEU A 206 11.73 -1.95 10.59
C LEU A 206 10.68 -2.94 11.10
N LEU A 207 9.54 -2.99 10.42
CA LEU A 207 8.55 -4.04 10.58
C LEU A 207 9.06 -5.27 9.84
N ARG A 208 9.78 -6.15 10.54
CA ARG A 208 10.35 -7.39 9.96
C ARG A 208 9.36 -8.54 9.91
N ALA A 209 9.59 -9.48 9.00
CA ALA A 209 8.82 -10.71 8.89
C ALA A 209 8.88 -11.51 10.21
N GLY A 210 7.74 -12.09 10.60
CA GLY A 210 7.52 -12.76 11.87
C GLY A 210 7.18 -11.82 13.04
N SER A 211 7.32 -10.50 12.89
CA SER A 211 7.03 -9.54 13.96
C SER A 211 5.56 -9.10 13.98
N LYS A 212 5.01 -8.92 15.18
CA LYS A 212 3.66 -8.34 15.41
C LYS A 212 3.81 -6.94 15.98
N GLN A 213 4.09 -5.99 15.10
CA GLN A 213 4.46 -4.62 15.49
C GLN A 213 3.67 -3.59 14.70
N SER A 214 3.50 -2.41 15.29
CA SER A 214 2.92 -1.24 14.65
C SER A 214 3.85 -0.05 14.78
N ILE A 215 3.89 0.81 13.78
CA ILE A 215 4.56 2.11 13.81
C ILE A 215 3.50 3.17 13.56
N THR A 216 3.40 4.13 14.46
CA THR A 216 2.54 5.31 14.27
C THR A 216 3.42 6.54 14.13
N MET A 217 3.21 7.31 13.06
CA MET A 217 3.95 8.55 12.76
C MET A 217 3.00 9.67 12.34
N SER A 218 3.47 10.91 12.38
CA SER A 218 2.71 12.03 11.83
C SER A 218 2.75 12.01 10.30
N GLN A 219 1.70 12.53 9.67
CA GLN A 219 1.69 12.77 8.22
C GLN A 219 2.86 13.68 7.77
N PHE A 220 3.29 14.60 8.64
CA PHE A 220 4.41 15.50 8.36
C PHE A 220 5.77 14.77 8.36
N GLN A 221 5.96 13.78 9.23
CA GLN A 221 7.13 12.90 9.19
C GLN A 221 7.11 12.02 7.94
N ALA A 222 5.95 11.48 7.56
CA ALA A 222 5.80 10.75 6.31
C ALA A 222 6.20 11.60 5.10
N ALA A 223 5.78 12.87 5.06
CA ALA A 223 6.18 13.81 4.01
C ALA A 223 7.71 14.04 3.96
N SER A 224 8.37 14.17 5.12
CA SER A 224 9.83 14.32 5.21
C SER A 224 10.57 13.06 4.73
N LEU A 225 10.09 11.86 5.08
CA LEU A 225 10.64 10.60 4.58
C LEU A 225 10.45 10.45 3.06
N LEU A 226 9.29 10.81 2.52
CA LEU A 226 9.05 10.80 1.08
C LEU A 226 9.89 11.84 0.33
N ALA A 227 10.15 13.00 0.94
CA ALA A 227 11.08 13.98 0.37
C ALA A 227 12.51 13.43 0.28
N CYS A 228 12.92 12.60 1.26
CA CYS A 228 14.18 11.87 1.19
C CYS A 228 14.16 10.84 0.05
N SER A 229 13.07 10.10 -0.14
CA SER A 229 12.90 9.18 -1.29
C SER A 229 12.96 9.89 -2.64
N PHE A 230 12.38 11.10 -2.74
CA PHE A 230 12.40 11.93 -3.95
C PHE A 230 13.84 12.29 -4.36
N PHE A 231 14.66 12.74 -3.42
CA PHE A 231 16.09 13.00 -3.68
C PHE A 231 16.97 11.74 -3.65
N CYS A 232 16.38 10.55 -3.54
CA CYS A 232 17.07 9.26 -3.50
C CYS A 232 18.12 9.17 -2.37
N LEU A 233 17.80 9.71 -1.19
CA LEU A 233 18.76 9.88 -0.09
C LEU A 233 18.99 8.61 0.72
N PHE A 234 18.04 7.66 0.73
CA PHE A 234 18.22 6.46 1.53
C PHE A 234 19.41 5.66 1.00
N PRO A 235 20.39 5.33 1.86
CA PRO A 235 21.62 4.67 1.43
C PRO A 235 21.27 3.38 0.67
N CYS A 236 21.77 3.30 -0.56
CA CYS A 236 21.41 2.26 -1.51
C CYS A 236 21.57 0.88 -0.87
N ARG A 237 20.47 0.12 -0.86
CA ARG A 237 20.38 -1.27 -0.40
C ARG A 237 21.17 -2.26 -1.29
N SER A 238 21.93 -1.75 -2.26
CA SER A 238 22.52 -2.48 -3.38
C SER A 238 24.03 -2.78 -3.26
N GLY A 239 24.69 -2.41 -2.16
CA GLY A 239 26.08 -2.84 -1.87
C GLY A 239 26.14 -4.30 -1.38
N SER A 240 27.22 -5.05 -1.64
CA SER A 240 27.31 -6.50 -1.34
C SER A 240 26.99 -6.90 0.12
N ARG A 241 27.26 -6.01 1.08
CA ARG A 241 26.95 -6.21 2.52
C ARG A 241 25.52 -5.78 2.89
N LEU A 242 25.02 -4.67 2.33
CA LEU A 242 23.66 -4.15 2.54
C LEU A 242 22.59 -4.94 1.76
N LYS A 243 22.97 -5.58 0.64
CA LYS A 243 22.13 -6.48 -0.15
C LYS A 243 21.57 -7.62 0.71
N ARG A 244 22.32 -8.12 1.70
CA ARG A 244 21.88 -9.21 2.61
C ARG A 244 20.88 -8.72 3.66
N GLU A 245 21.07 -7.53 4.21
CA GLU A 245 20.22 -6.97 5.26
C GLU A 245 18.84 -6.56 4.74
N TYR A 246 18.81 -6.06 3.51
CA TYR A 246 17.61 -5.55 2.84
C TYR A 246 17.13 -6.42 1.69
N THR A 247 17.57 -7.69 1.60
CA THR A 247 17.16 -8.62 0.53
C THR A 247 15.64 -8.68 0.36
N TYR A 248 14.92 -8.65 1.48
CA TYR A 248 13.46 -8.77 1.51
C TYR A 248 12.72 -7.43 1.62
N PHE A 249 13.39 -6.31 1.32
CA PHE A 249 12.75 -5.01 1.24
C PHE A 249 12.91 -4.43 -0.17
N GLN A 250 11.94 -3.64 -0.64
CA GLN A 250 12.14 -2.91 -1.89
C GLN A 250 13.03 -1.67 -1.69
N ASP A 251 13.49 -1.07 -2.79
CA ASP A 251 14.18 0.22 -2.76
C ASP A 251 13.16 1.35 -2.54
N PRO A 252 13.25 2.13 -1.44
CA PRO A 252 12.30 3.21 -1.17
C PRO A 252 12.58 4.48 -1.98
N ASN A 253 13.70 4.55 -2.71
CA ASN A 253 14.08 5.73 -3.48
C ASN A 253 13.37 5.78 -4.84
N PHE A 254 13.14 6.99 -5.37
CA PHE A 254 12.34 7.19 -6.58
C PHE A 254 13.13 7.01 -7.88
N ASN A 255 14.38 6.53 -7.82
CA ASN A 255 15.24 6.37 -8.98
C ASN A 255 14.60 5.54 -10.09
N ALA A 256 14.00 4.38 -9.75
CA ALA A 256 13.33 3.54 -10.72
C ALA A 256 12.09 4.25 -11.32
N LEU A 257 11.41 5.09 -10.55
CA LEU A 257 10.22 5.82 -10.99
C LEU A 257 10.57 6.90 -12.02
N TYR A 258 11.76 7.50 -11.89
CA TYR A 258 12.24 8.54 -12.79
C TYR A 258 12.78 8.01 -14.13
N LEU A 259 13.18 6.74 -14.21
CA LEU A 259 13.64 6.12 -15.45
C LEU A 259 12.55 6.14 -16.53
N ARG A 260 12.99 6.18 -17.80
CA ARG A 260 12.13 6.06 -18.99
C ARG A 260 11.06 4.97 -18.82
N GLY A 261 9.82 5.31 -19.14
CA GLY A 261 8.69 4.40 -19.15
C GLY A 261 7.47 5.04 -19.77
N GLY A 262 6.30 4.44 -19.58
CA GLY A 262 5.05 4.93 -20.15
C GLY A 262 4.47 6.15 -19.43
N ARG A 263 3.32 6.61 -19.94
CA ARG A 263 2.60 7.77 -19.39
C ARG A 263 2.16 7.53 -17.95
N GLU A 264 1.82 6.30 -17.60
CA GLU A 264 1.39 5.92 -16.25
C GLU A 264 2.45 6.27 -15.18
N LYS A 265 3.75 6.13 -15.47
CA LYS A 265 4.82 6.56 -14.54
C LYS A 265 4.82 8.06 -14.33
N VAL A 266 4.68 8.84 -15.40
CA VAL A 266 4.64 10.30 -15.37
C VAL A 266 3.44 10.78 -14.54
N GLU A 267 2.29 10.15 -14.71
CA GLU A 267 1.06 10.49 -13.97
C GLU A 267 1.16 10.07 -12.49
N LYS A 268 1.85 8.96 -12.16
CA LYS A 268 2.19 8.62 -10.76
C LYS A 268 3.07 9.70 -10.11
N ILE A 269 4.11 10.17 -10.81
CA ILE A 269 4.94 11.29 -10.34
C ILE A 269 4.08 12.53 -10.14
N ARG A 270 3.13 12.81 -11.04
CA ARG A 270 2.21 13.94 -10.91
C ARG A 270 1.36 13.88 -9.63
N CYS A 271 0.82 12.72 -9.28
CA CYS A 271 0.12 12.53 -8.00
C CYS A 271 1.03 12.82 -6.79
N ILE A 272 2.28 12.37 -6.82
CA ILE A 272 3.24 12.60 -5.73
C ILE A 272 3.65 14.07 -5.63
N VAL A 273 3.85 14.75 -6.76
CA VAL A 273 4.13 16.20 -6.79
C VAL A 273 2.94 16.98 -6.23
N HIS A 274 1.72 16.62 -6.63
CA HIS A 274 0.49 17.20 -6.08
C HIS A 274 0.37 17.00 -4.56
N TYR A 275 0.76 15.82 -4.05
CA TYR A 275 0.85 15.59 -2.60
C TYR A 275 1.77 16.60 -1.91
N PHE A 276 3.01 16.78 -2.40
CA PHE A 276 3.94 17.75 -1.79
C PHE A 276 3.41 19.18 -1.85
N GLU A 277 2.75 19.54 -2.94
CA GLU A 277 2.06 20.82 -3.07
C GLU A 277 0.99 20.99 -1.98
N ARG A 278 0.12 19.99 -1.79
CA ARG A 278 -0.91 19.98 -0.74
C ARG A 278 -0.31 20.10 0.66
N ILE A 279 0.79 19.39 0.95
CA ILE A 279 1.49 19.46 2.24
C ILE A 279 2.03 20.88 2.51
N GLN A 280 2.54 21.55 1.48
CA GLN A 280 3.04 22.92 1.59
C GLN A 280 1.92 23.94 1.82
N LEU A 281 0.80 23.81 1.12
CA LEU A 281 -0.36 24.71 1.26
C LEU A 281 -1.07 24.52 2.60
N ARG A 282 -1.19 23.26 3.04
CA ARG A 282 -1.89 22.89 4.27
C ARG A 282 -1.11 21.81 4.99
N LYS A 283 -0.29 22.24 5.94
CA LYS A 283 0.46 21.32 6.81
C LYS A 283 -0.49 20.32 7.48
N PRO A 284 -0.29 19.01 7.29
CA PRO A 284 -1.18 18.02 7.87
C PRO A 284 -0.98 17.96 9.39
N THR A 285 -2.06 17.65 10.10
CA THR A 285 -2.07 17.51 11.56
C THR A 285 -2.42 16.10 12.02
N GLY A 286 -2.71 15.21 11.08
CA GLY A 286 -3.04 13.82 11.39
C GLY A 286 -1.81 12.95 11.60
N VAL A 287 -2.12 11.71 11.91
CA VAL A 287 -1.16 10.62 12.10
C VAL A 287 -1.56 9.45 11.22
N ILE A 288 -0.62 8.57 10.94
CA ILE A 288 -0.80 7.33 10.19
C ILE A 288 -0.19 6.18 10.97
N THR A 289 -0.74 4.98 10.82
CA THR A 289 -0.21 3.76 11.43
C THR A 289 0.02 2.70 10.36
N PHE A 290 1.24 2.14 10.34
CA PHE A 290 1.55 0.90 9.63
C PHE A 290 1.60 -0.23 10.65
N ARG A 291 0.84 -1.30 10.43
CA ARG A 291 0.80 -2.45 11.34
C ARG A 291 1.03 -3.73 10.57
N ARG A 292 2.10 -4.44 10.90
CA ARG A 292 2.32 -5.81 10.49
C ARG A 292 1.61 -6.76 11.44
N TYR A 293 0.84 -7.68 10.90
CA TYR A 293 0.07 -8.63 11.68
C TYR A 293 0.24 -10.03 11.11
N SER A 294 0.49 -11.00 11.98
CA SER A 294 0.35 -12.42 11.67
C SER A 294 -0.70 -13.09 12.56
N ILE A 295 -1.52 -13.93 11.94
CA ILE A 295 -2.53 -14.71 12.66
C ILE A 295 -1.82 -15.82 13.44
N PRO A 296 -2.01 -15.93 14.77
CA PRO A 296 -1.58 -17.11 15.52
C PRO A 296 -2.21 -18.39 14.95
N SER A 297 -1.41 -19.46 14.79
CA SER A 297 -1.86 -20.72 14.19
C SER A 297 -3.08 -21.32 14.90
N GLN A 298 -3.21 -21.15 16.21
CA GLN A 298 -4.36 -21.61 17.00
C GLN A 298 -5.69 -20.90 16.67
N TYR A 299 -5.63 -19.74 16.01
CA TYR A 299 -6.84 -19.01 15.58
C TYR A 299 -7.20 -19.30 14.12
N VAL A 300 -6.37 -20.03 13.38
CA VAL A 300 -6.71 -20.44 12.03
C VAL A 300 -7.86 -21.46 12.11
N PRO A 301 -8.99 -21.20 11.46
CA PRO A 301 -10.16 -22.05 11.56
C PRO A 301 -9.92 -23.37 10.82
N LYS A 302 -10.51 -24.44 11.34
CA LYS A 302 -10.67 -25.68 10.57
C LYS A 302 -11.85 -25.52 9.61
N TRP A 303 -11.57 -25.12 8.38
CA TRP A 303 -12.59 -24.80 7.37
C TRP A 303 -13.64 -25.90 7.17
N SER A 304 -13.24 -27.18 7.20
CA SER A 304 -14.13 -28.33 7.07
C SER A 304 -15.09 -28.55 8.24
N GLU A 305 -14.84 -27.93 9.39
CA GLU A 305 -15.64 -28.04 10.62
C GLU A 305 -16.46 -26.75 10.90
N SER A 306 -16.36 -25.72 10.03
CA SER A 306 -17.00 -24.43 10.27
C SER A 306 -18.49 -24.44 9.97
N ASN A 307 -19.30 -24.17 11.00
CA ASN A 307 -20.76 -24.01 10.93
C ASN A 307 -21.20 -22.53 10.75
N LYS A 308 -20.30 -21.66 10.26
CA LYS A 308 -20.66 -20.25 10.06
C LYS A 308 -21.55 -20.13 8.82
N PRO A 309 -22.70 -19.43 8.91
CA PRO A 309 -23.54 -19.15 7.75
C PRO A 309 -22.84 -18.14 6.82
N LEU A 310 -23.29 -18.09 5.57
CA LEU A 310 -22.82 -17.07 4.64
C LEU A 310 -23.23 -15.66 5.09
N ILE A 311 -22.40 -14.68 4.77
CA ILE A 311 -22.53 -13.30 5.25
C ILE A 311 -23.15 -12.43 4.15
N PRO A 312 -23.85 -11.33 4.50
CA PRO A 312 -24.40 -10.45 3.47
C PRO A 312 -23.32 -9.89 2.53
N VAL A 313 -23.60 -9.96 1.23
CA VAL A 313 -22.75 -9.43 0.16
C VAL A 313 -23.47 -8.33 -0.59
N HIS A 314 -22.83 -7.18 -0.75
CA HIS A 314 -23.24 -6.11 -1.65
C HIS A 314 -22.42 -6.18 -2.93
N PHE A 315 -23.08 -6.46 -4.03
CA PHE A 315 -22.45 -6.49 -5.35
C PHE A 315 -22.57 -5.13 -6.03
N THR A 316 -21.47 -4.63 -6.60
CA THR A 316 -21.47 -3.36 -7.32
C THR A 316 -20.48 -3.33 -8.48
N THR A 317 -20.86 -2.69 -9.58
CA THR A 317 -19.96 -2.32 -10.69
C THR A 317 -19.58 -0.84 -10.66
N ALA A 318 -20.21 -0.07 -9.78
CA ALA A 318 -20.22 1.39 -9.86
C ALA A 318 -19.19 2.07 -8.95
N LYS A 319 -18.72 1.37 -7.91
CA LYS A 319 -17.76 1.91 -6.94
C LYS A 319 -16.43 1.16 -7.03
N LYS A 320 -15.34 1.92 -6.94
CA LYS A 320 -14.01 1.36 -6.70
C LYS A 320 -13.84 1.09 -5.21
N ILE A 321 -12.85 0.29 -4.85
CA ILE A 321 -12.60 -0.10 -3.45
C ILE A 321 -12.34 1.15 -2.59
N GLU A 322 -11.52 2.07 -3.07
CA GLU A 322 -11.16 3.31 -2.38
C GLU A 322 -12.32 4.31 -2.23
N ASP A 323 -13.41 4.12 -2.97
CA ASP A 323 -14.63 4.94 -2.88
C ASP A 323 -15.67 4.32 -1.91
N THR A 324 -15.34 3.19 -1.28
CA THR A 324 -16.15 2.58 -0.23
C THR A 324 -15.74 3.13 1.14
N GLU A 325 -16.48 4.11 1.63
CA GLU A 325 -16.27 4.65 2.96
C GLU A 325 -16.70 3.65 4.05
N CYS A 326 -16.16 3.80 5.26
CA CYS A 326 -16.50 2.98 6.43
C CYS A 326 -16.31 1.47 6.24
N SER A 327 -15.41 1.06 5.36
CA SER A 327 -15.05 -0.33 5.09
C SER A 327 -13.57 -0.62 5.41
N LEU A 328 -13.25 -1.89 5.54
CA LEU A 328 -11.89 -2.40 5.44
C LEU A 328 -11.58 -2.60 3.95
N GLN A 329 -10.76 -1.72 3.39
CA GLN A 329 -10.44 -1.70 1.96
C GLN A 329 -9.27 -2.66 1.67
N VAL A 330 -9.49 -3.63 0.78
CA VAL A 330 -8.45 -4.59 0.41
C VAL A 330 -7.53 -3.98 -0.63
N ASP A 331 -6.24 -4.03 -0.35
CA ASP A 331 -5.17 -3.77 -1.30
C ASP A 331 -4.68 -5.11 -1.85
N PHE A 332 -4.75 -5.27 -3.18
CA PHE A 332 -4.35 -6.48 -3.90
C PHE A 332 -2.84 -6.49 -4.08
N ALA A 333 -2.18 -6.62 -2.93
CA ALA A 333 -0.78 -6.31 -2.80
C ALA A 333 0.12 -7.33 -3.50
N ASN A 334 1.33 -6.90 -3.82
CA ASN A 334 2.47 -7.79 -3.91
C ASN A 334 2.96 -8.14 -2.49
N ARG A 335 3.63 -9.29 -2.32
CA ARG A 335 4.24 -9.65 -1.04
C ARG A 335 5.24 -8.60 -0.56
N TYR A 336 5.89 -7.91 -1.49
CA TYR A 336 6.61 -6.68 -1.25
C TYR A 336 5.63 -5.53 -1.40
N ILE A 337 5.19 -4.96 -0.27
CA ILE A 337 4.20 -3.89 -0.23
C ILE A 337 4.53 -2.74 -1.19
N GLY A 338 3.51 -2.20 -1.86
CA GLY A 338 3.64 -1.14 -2.86
C GLY A 338 3.96 -1.65 -4.27
N GLY A 339 4.24 -2.95 -4.44
CA GLY A 339 4.41 -3.58 -5.75
C GLY A 339 5.38 -2.82 -6.66
N GLY A 340 4.91 -2.45 -7.85
CA GLY A 340 5.67 -1.66 -8.82
C GLY A 340 5.43 -0.15 -8.74
N VAL A 341 4.97 0.42 -7.61
CA VAL A 341 4.55 1.84 -7.56
C VAL A 341 5.71 2.78 -7.88
N LEU A 342 6.92 2.44 -7.41
CA LEU A 342 8.15 3.16 -7.73
C LEU A 342 8.82 2.67 -9.03
N ASN A 343 8.16 1.83 -9.83
CA ASN A 343 8.65 1.37 -11.13
C ASN A 343 7.52 1.45 -12.19
N THR A 344 7.32 0.42 -13.02
CA THR A 344 6.35 0.38 -14.13
C THR A 344 4.95 -0.05 -13.72
N GLY A 345 4.77 -0.70 -12.56
CA GLY A 345 3.47 -1.16 -12.09
C GLY A 345 2.44 -0.03 -11.99
N CYS A 346 1.22 -0.28 -12.46
CA CYS A 346 0.13 0.70 -12.40
C CYS A 346 -1.25 0.04 -12.35
N VAL A 347 -1.40 -1.02 -11.55
CA VAL A 347 -2.69 -1.67 -11.32
C VAL A 347 -3.26 -1.20 -9.97
N GLN A 348 -4.17 -1.96 -9.36
CA GLN A 348 -4.92 -1.52 -8.18
C GLN A 348 -4.02 -1.05 -7.00
N GLU A 349 -2.99 -1.81 -6.64
CA GLU A 349 -2.06 -1.44 -5.55
C GLU A 349 -1.30 -0.14 -5.88
N GLU A 350 -0.64 -0.06 -7.04
CA GLU A 350 0.20 1.10 -7.36
C GLU A 350 -0.61 2.37 -7.56
N ILE A 351 -1.81 2.25 -8.13
CA ILE A 351 -2.74 3.37 -8.24
C ILE A 351 -3.15 3.85 -6.85
N ARG A 352 -3.46 2.94 -5.93
CA ARG A 352 -3.83 3.28 -4.55
C ARG A 352 -2.70 4.01 -3.84
N PHE A 353 -1.46 3.57 -4.01
CA PHE A 353 -0.27 4.21 -3.43
C PHE A 353 0.05 5.55 -4.09
N ALA A 354 -0.19 5.71 -5.38
CA ALA A 354 0.02 6.98 -6.09
C ALA A 354 -0.97 8.07 -5.62
N ILE A 355 -2.26 7.73 -5.44
CA ILE A 355 -3.26 8.70 -4.99
C ILE A 355 -3.25 8.94 -3.46
N CYS A 356 -2.62 8.04 -2.70
CA CYS A 356 -2.38 8.16 -1.26
C CYS A 356 -0.86 8.03 -0.94
N PRO A 357 0.00 9.00 -1.31
CA PRO A 357 1.45 8.83 -1.27
C PRO A 357 2.05 8.48 0.10
N GLU A 358 1.36 8.79 1.19
CA GLU A 358 1.77 8.39 2.55
C GLU A 358 1.96 6.86 2.67
N MET A 359 1.22 6.07 1.89
CA MET A 359 1.36 4.61 1.85
C MET A 359 2.73 4.15 1.32
N ILE A 360 3.39 4.94 0.48
CA ILE A 360 4.74 4.63 -0.07
C ILE A 360 5.77 4.52 1.06
N VAL A 361 5.56 5.20 2.20
CA VAL A 361 6.45 5.07 3.37
C VAL A 361 6.47 3.62 3.91
N SER A 362 5.42 2.83 3.68
CA SER A 362 5.44 1.41 4.06
C SER A 362 6.54 0.62 3.35
N ILE A 363 6.95 1.01 2.14
CA ILE A 363 8.07 0.41 1.38
C ILE A 363 9.39 0.55 2.15
N LEU A 364 9.57 1.67 2.85
CA LEU A 364 10.77 1.96 3.62
C LEU A 364 10.88 1.04 4.85
N VAL A 365 9.75 0.80 5.53
CA VAL A 365 9.72 0.18 6.86
C VAL A 365 9.28 -1.29 6.88
N CYS A 366 8.60 -1.81 5.86
CA CYS A 366 8.05 -3.17 5.87
C CYS A 366 8.88 -4.15 5.04
N GLU A 367 9.27 -5.26 5.67
CA GLU A 367 9.84 -6.43 4.97
C GLU A 367 8.74 -7.20 4.21
N ALA A 368 9.09 -7.99 3.20
CA ALA A 368 8.17 -8.82 2.44
C ALA A 368 7.29 -9.72 3.35
N MET A 369 5.99 -9.80 3.05
CA MET A 369 5.03 -10.60 3.82
C MET A 369 5.31 -12.11 3.68
N ASN A 370 5.12 -12.83 4.80
CA ASN A 370 4.97 -14.28 4.83
C ASN A 370 3.51 -14.69 4.54
N ASP A 371 3.24 -15.97 4.29
CA ASP A 371 1.89 -16.48 3.95
C ASP A 371 0.83 -16.24 5.03
N ASP A 372 1.23 -16.12 6.30
CA ASP A 372 0.38 -15.90 7.46
C ASP A 372 0.36 -14.43 7.93
N GLU A 373 0.86 -13.51 7.10
CA GLU A 373 1.00 -12.09 7.41
C GLU A 373 0.14 -11.18 6.53
N CYS A 374 -0.21 -10.01 7.07
CA CYS A 374 -0.76 -8.89 6.33
C CYS A 374 -0.21 -7.56 6.88
N ILE A 375 -0.34 -6.49 6.09
CA ILE A 375 0.04 -5.14 6.49
C ILE A 375 -1.20 -4.26 6.46
N PHE A 376 -1.51 -3.62 7.59
CA PHE A 376 -2.55 -2.59 7.67
C PHE A 376 -1.94 -1.20 7.49
N LEU A 377 -2.54 -0.41 6.61
CA LEU A 377 -2.22 1.01 6.39
C LEU A 377 -3.43 1.82 6.88
N ILE A 378 -3.27 2.48 8.02
CA ILE A 378 -4.38 3.12 8.74
C ILE A 378 -4.15 4.62 8.78
N GLY A 379 -5.13 5.40 8.34
CA GLY A 379 -5.10 6.85 8.44
C GLY A 379 -4.43 7.61 7.31
N CYS A 380 -3.96 6.92 6.26
CA CYS A 380 -3.39 7.55 5.08
C CYS A 380 -4.47 8.35 4.32
N GLU A 381 -4.17 9.60 4.00
CA GLU A 381 -5.09 10.50 3.28
C GLU A 381 -5.01 10.29 1.77
N ARG A 382 -6.16 10.36 1.08
CA ARG A 382 -6.20 10.44 -0.38
C ARG A 382 -6.04 11.89 -0.84
N TYR A 383 -5.08 12.14 -1.71
CA TYR A 383 -4.75 13.48 -2.21
C TYR A 383 -5.17 13.71 -3.66
N SER A 384 -5.28 12.63 -4.46
CA SER A 384 -5.58 12.73 -5.89
C SER A 384 -6.83 11.96 -6.30
N SER A 385 -7.59 12.60 -7.19
CA SER A 385 -8.56 11.94 -8.06
C SER A 385 -7.85 11.47 -9.32
N TYR A 386 -8.37 10.43 -9.96
CA TYR A 386 -7.73 9.84 -11.13
C TYR A 386 -8.75 9.21 -12.07
N ARG A 387 -8.34 9.07 -13.34
CA ARG A 387 -9.06 8.33 -14.38
C ARG A 387 -8.16 7.23 -14.96
N GLY A 388 -8.79 6.33 -15.71
CA GLY A 388 -8.11 5.21 -16.35
C GLY A 388 -7.58 4.17 -15.37
N TYR A 389 -6.84 3.22 -15.92
CA TYR A 389 -6.26 2.07 -15.23
C TYR A 389 -5.06 1.55 -16.03
N SER A 390 -4.04 0.99 -15.36
CA SER A 390 -2.83 0.51 -16.05
C SER A 390 -2.22 1.58 -16.95
N LYS A 391 -1.92 1.27 -18.21
CA LYS A 391 -1.34 2.19 -19.20
C LYS A 391 -2.17 3.47 -19.46
N THR A 392 -3.45 3.49 -19.09
CA THR A 392 -4.33 4.67 -19.24
C THR A 392 -4.48 5.48 -17.95
N PHE A 393 -3.82 5.08 -16.87
CA PHE A 393 -3.86 5.81 -15.60
C PHE A 393 -3.45 7.26 -15.78
N GLN A 394 -4.26 8.17 -15.26
CA GLN A 394 -4.04 9.60 -15.36
C GLN A 394 -4.47 10.30 -14.07
N TYR A 395 -3.62 11.20 -13.59
CA TYR A 395 -4.01 12.17 -12.57
C TYR A 395 -5.14 13.05 -13.13
N ASP A 396 -6.20 13.24 -12.36
CA ASP A 396 -7.33 14.06 -12.78
C ASP A 396 -7.34 15.41 -12.05
N THR A 397 -7.53 15.38 -10.74
CA THR A 397 -7.67 16.60 -9.93
C THR A 397 -7.34 16.35 -8.47
N ASP A 398 -7.36 17.42 -7.70
CA ASP A 398 -7.26 17.39 -6.26
C ASP A 398 -8.41 16.60 -5.62
N TYR A 399 -8.09 15.69 -4.69
CA TYR A 399 -9.10 15.00 -3.88
C TYR A 399 -9.14 15.60 -2.48
N GLN A 400 -10.33 16.04 -2.08
CA GLN A 400 -10.61 16.55 -0.74
C GLN A 400 -11.17 15.43 0.10
N ASP A 401 -10.28 14.72 0.81
CA ASP A 401 -10.67 13.62 1.68
C ASP A 401 -11.51 14.10 2.88
N ARG A 402 -12.82 13.82 2.82
CA ARG A 402 -13.80 14.20 3.85
C ARG A 402 -13.96 13.15 4.96
N SER A 403 -13.17 12.07 4.94
CA SER A 403 -13.25 11.06 5.98
C SER A 403 -12.99 11.66 7.36
N LEU A 404 -13.73 11.15 8.34
CA LEU A 404 -13.61 11.52 9.75
C LEU A 404 -12.20 11.19 10.26
N LYS A 405 -11.84 11.72 11.42
CA LYS A 405 -10.63 11.31 12.14
C LYS A 405 -11.00 10.53 13.39
N ASP A 406 -10.22 9.51 13.72
CA ASP A 406 -10.35 8.81 14.99
C ASP A 406 -9.73 9.61 16.16
N ASN A 407 -9.81 9.06 17.37
CA ASN A 407 -9.30 9.70 18.59
C ASN A 407 -7.77 9.91 18.59
N TRP A 408 -7.03 9.28 17.68
CA TRP A 408 -5.59 9.49 17.54
C TRP A 408 -5.27 10.57 16.51
N GLY A 409 -6.24 10.98 15.70
CA GLY A 409 -6.07 11.93 14.59
C GLY A 409 -5.78 11.26 13.25
N ARG A 410 -5.98 9.94 13.14
CA ARG A 410 -5.87 9.19 11.88
C ARG A 410 -7.14 9.38 11.07
N LYS A 411 -7.01 9.58 9.75
CA LYS A 411 -8.17 9.55 8.84
C LYS A 411 -8.89 8.21 8.96
N TRP A 412 -10.20 8.20 8.75
CA TRP A 412 -11.02 6.99 8.81
C TRP A 412 -10.88 6.18 7.51
N SER A 413 -9.63 5.82 7.20
CA SER A 413 -9.21 5.01 6.07
C SER A 413 -8.45 3.80 6.61
N HIS A 414 -8.98 2.61 6.36
CA HIS A 414 -8.40 1.35 6.81
C HIS A 414 -8.14 0.48 5.59
N VAL A 415 -6.88 0.42 5.17
CA VAL A 415 -6.46 -0.45 4.08
C VAL A 415 -5.74 -1.66 4.65
N VAL A 416 -6.00 -2.84 4.09
CA VAL A 416 -5.28 -4.08 4.39
C VAL A 416 -4.67 -4.65 3.12
N ALA A 417 -3.34 -4.75 3.12
CA ALA A 417 -2.57 -5.37 2.07
C ALA A 417 -2.46 -6.86 2.31
N ILE A 418 -2.94 -7.64 1.34
CA ILE A 418 -2.81 -9.10 1.29
C ILE A 418 -2.36 -9.53 -0.11
N ASP A 419 -1.26 -10.27 -0.16
CA ASP A 419 -0.70 -10.75 -1.43
C ASP A 419 -1.29 -12.08 -1.88
N ALA A 420 -1.70 -12.17 -3.14
CA ALA A 420 -2.12 -13.43 -3.76
C ALA A 420 -0.92 -14.21 -4.30
N ILE A 421 -1.06 -15.53 -4.48
CA ILE A 421 -0.07 -16.33 -5.20
C ILE A 421 -0.15 -15.98 -6.69
N TYR A 422 1.01 -15.82 -7.31
CA TYR A 422 1.14 -15.77 -8.77
C TYR A 422 1.14 -17.20 -9.32
N PHE A 423 0.27 -17.48 -10.29
CA PHE A 423 0.21 -18.79 -10.95
C PHE A 423 0.74 -18.71 -12.39
N ASP A 424 1.92 -19.31 -12.60
CA ASP A 424 2.49 -19.54 -13.93
C ASP A 424 1.60 -20.47 -14.78
N ASP A 425 1.07 -21.50 -14.13
CA ASP A 425 0.05 -22.42 -14.64
C ASP A 425 -1.24 -22.19 -13.85
N PRO A 426 -2.28 -21.59 -14.47
CA PRO A 426 -3.57 -21.34 -13.84
C PRO A 426 -4.19 -22.58 -13.18
N LEU A 427 -3.94 -23.79 -13.69
CA LEU A 427 -4.59 -24.99 -13.16
C LEU A 427 -4.08 -25.38 -11.77
N LYS A 428 -2.86 -24.97 -11.40
CA LYS A 428 -2.29 -25.25 -10.06
C LYS A 428 -3.12 -24.64 -8.94
N GLN A 429 -3.85 -23.55 -9.18
CA GLN A 429 -4.64 -22.90 -8.14
C GLN A 429 -5.78 -23.78 -7.59
N PHE A 430 -6.21 -24.79 -8.36
CA PHE A 430 -7.20 -25.79 -7.96
C PHE A 430 -6.58 -27.00 -7.24
N ASP A 431 -5.38 -26.85 -6.65
CA ASP A 431 -4.90 -27.74 -5.60
C ASP A 431 -5.22 -27.12 -4.23
N MET A 432 -5.82 -27.95 -3.37
CA MET A 432 -6.21 -27.59 -2.01
C MET A 432 -5.07 -27.01 -1.17
N LYS A 433 -3.80 -27.32 -1.48
CA LYS A 433 -2.64 -26.66 -0.87
C LYS A 433 -2.65 -25.16 -1.11
N PHE A 434 -2.86 -24.72 -2.34
CA PHE A 434 -2.87 -23.31 -2.69
C PHE A 434 -4.16 -22.62 -2.21
N ILE A 435 -5.32 -23.28 -2.32
CA ILE A 435 -6.58 -22.78 -1.76
C ILE A 435 -6.44 -22.51 -0.25
N LYS A 436 -5.83 -23.44 0.51
CA LYS A 436 -5.56 -23.25 1.95
C LYS A 436 -4.67 -22.05 2.24
N ARG A 437 -3.65 -21.80 1.40
CA ARG A 437 -2.78 -20.62 1.53
C ARG A 437 -3.58 -19.35 1.31
N GLU A 438 -4.39 -19.28 0.26
CA GLU A 438 -5.19 -18.09 -0.05
C GLU A 438 -6.27 -17.83 1.01
N LEU A 439 -6.90 -18.89 1.54
CA LEU A 439 -7.79 -18.82 2.70
C LEU A 439 -7.06 -18.27 3.94
N LEU A 440 -5.85 -18.75 4.24
CA LEU A 440 -5.04 -18.26 5.37
C LEU A 440 -4.70 -16.78 5.22
N LYS A 441 -4.26 -16.38 4.03
CA LYS A 441 -3.86 -15.00 3.72
C LYS A 441 -5.05 -14.03 3.87
N ALA A 442 -6.16 -14.32 3.20
CA ALA A 442 -7.37 -13.51 3.31
C ALA A 442 -7.89 -13.50 4.75
N TYR A 443 -7.88 -14.64 5.44
CA TYR A 443 -8.29 -14.72 6.85
C TYR A 443 -7.43 -13.84 7.74
N THR A 444 -6.12 -13.85 7.55
CA THR A 444 -5.20 -12.97 8.30
C THR A 444 -5.54 -11.49 8.11
N GLY A 445 -5.86 -11.07 6.87
CA GLY A 445 -6.26 -9.70 6.56
C GLY A 445 -7.62 -9.32 7.15
N PHE A 446 -8.59 -10.23 7.08
CA PHE A 446 -9.98 -9.95 7.47
C PHE A 446 -10.19 -10.20 8.97
N TYR A 447 -9.28 -10.89 9.65
CA TYR A 447 -9.45 -11.21 11.06
C TYR A 447 -9.67 -9.96 11.93
N SER A 448 -10.61 -10.08 12.86
CA SER A 448 -10.88 -9.08 13.88
C SER A 448 -11.04 -9.76 15.22
N ARG A 449 -10.51 -9.15 16.29
CA ARG A 449 -10.70 -9.62 17.67
C ARG A 449 -12.09 -9.28 18.23
N LYS A 450 -12.99 -8.67 17.45
CA LYS A 450 -14.36 -8.39 17.91
C LYS A 450 -15.06 -9.70 18.29
N PRO A 451 -15.93 -9.69 19.33
CA PRO A 451 -16.75 -10.85 19.67
C PRO A 451 -17.53 -11.32 18.45
N THR A 452 -17.60 -12.64 18.22
CA THR A 452 -18.22 -13.26 17.04
C THR A 452 -19.72 -12.99 16.89
N ASN A 453 -20.34 -12.30 17.85
CA ASN A 453 -21.77 -12.03 17.93
C ASN A 453 -22.12 -10.60 17.46
N GLN A 454 -21.13 -9.83 17.00
CA GLN A 454 -21.32 -8.51 16.42
C GLN A 454 -20.70 -8.45 15.02
N LEU A 455 -21.42 -7.89 14.05
CA LEU A 455 -20.88 -7.65 12.72
C LEU A 455 -19.65 -6.74 12.81
N ALA A 456 -18.56 -7.18 12.20
CA ALA A 456 -17.38 -6.34 12.00
C ALA A 456 -17.60 -5.40 10.80
N PHE A 457 -16.77 -4.36 10.69
CA PHE A 457 -16.83 -3.44 9.55
C PHE A 457 -16.80 -4.20 8.22
N PRO A 458 -17.60 -3.81 7.22
CA PRO A 458 -17.60 -4.48 5.93
C PRO A 458 -16.21 -4.53 5.31
N VAL A 459 -15.91 -5.60 4.59
CA VAL A 459 -14.71 -5.69 3.77
C VAL A 459 -15.05 -5.29 2.34
N ALA A 460 -14.35 -4.30 1.79
CA ALA A 460 -14.48 -3.89 0.40
C ALA A 460 -13.34 -4.49 -0.42
N THR A 461 -13.71 -5.33 -1.36
CA THR A 461 -12.78 -6.15 -2.15
C THR A 461 -13.30 -6.35 -3.57
N GLY A 462 -12.67 -7.24 -4.33
CA GLY A 462 -13.01 -7.58 -5.70
C GLY A 462 -12.18 -8.74 -6.21
N ASN A 463 -11.72 -8.64 -7.46
CA ASN A 463 -10.94 -9.66 -8.19
C ASN A 463 -9.48 -9.77 -7.68
N TRP A 464 -9.31 -10.08 -6.39
CA TRP A 464 -8.03 -10.20 -5.69
C TRP A 464 -7.16 -11.29 -6.31
N GLY A 465 -6.03 -10.87 -6.90
CA GLY A 465 -5.07 -11.79 -7.52
C GLY A 465 -5.50 -12.36 -8.88
N CYS A 466 -6.53 -11.82 -9.54
CA CYS A 466 -7.02 -12.40 -10.80
C CYS A 466 -6.43 -11.78 -12.08
N GLY A 467 -5.84 -10.58 -11.99
CA GLY A 467 -5.23 -9.90 -13.13
C GLY A 467 -3.80 -10.39 -13.37
N ALA A 468 -2.81 -9.56 -13.03
CA ALA A 468 -1.39 -9.87 -13.16
C ALA A 468 -0.93 -11.18 -12.46
N PHE A 469 -1.71 -11.67 -11.48
CA PHE A 469 -1.43 -12.87 -10.70
C PHE A 469 -2.10 -14.14 -11.25
N ASN A 470 -2.90 -14.02 -12.32
CA ASN A 470 -3.47 -15.14 -13.06
C ASN A 470 -4.42 -16.06 -12.26
N GLY A 471 -4.99 -15.54 -11.17
CA GLY A 471 -5.99 -16.23 -10.37
C GLY A 471 -7.36 -16.26 -11.06
N ASP A 472 -8.09 -17.35 -10.84
CA ASP A 472 -9.45 -17.54 -11.29
C ASP A 472 -10.41 -16.66 -10.47
N ARG A 473 -11.29 -15.93 -11.17
CA ARG A 473 -12.18 -14.93 -10.54
C ARG A 473 -13.22 -15.58 -9.65
N GLU A 474 -13.76 -16.73 -10.07
CA GLU A 474 -14.81 -17.43 -9.34
C GLU A 474 -14.25 -18.07 -8.06
N LEU A 475 -13.12 -18.77 -8.15
CA LEU A 475 -12.41 -19.35 -7.01
C LEU A 475 -12.05 -18.27 -5.97
N LYS A 476 -11.47 -17.16 -6.42
CA LYS A 476 -11.10 -16.05 -5.53
C LYS A 476 -12.31 -15.38 -4.89
N ALA A 477 -13.44 -15.29 -5.59
CA ALA A 477 -14.69 -14.80 -5.04
C ALA A 477 -15.23 -15.73 -3.92
N ILE A 478 -15.25 -17.05 -4.15
CA ILE A 478 -15.68 -18.03 -3.13
C ILE A 478 -14.73 -18.04 -1.92
N ILE A 479 -13.41 -18.00 -2.13
CA ILE A 479 -12.43 -17.92 -1.04
C ILE A 479 -12.69 -16.70 -0.15
N GLN A 480 -12.90 -15.53 -0.76
CA GLN A 480 -13.17 -14.30 -0.01
C GLN A 480 -14.51 -14.34 0.71
N LEU A 481 -15.56 -14.91 0.10
CA LEU A 481 -16.86 -15.13 0.73
C LEU A 481 -16.73 -16.02 1.98
N MET A 482 -16.05 -17.16 1.86
CA MET A 482 -15.81 -18.07 2.99
C MET A 482 -15.12 -17.36 4.14
N VAL A 483 -14.10 -16.56 3.85
CA VAL A 483 -13.33 -15.83 4.86
C VAL A 483 -14.15 -14.70 5.49
N ALA A 484 -14.89 -13.94 4.69
CA ALA A 484 -15.76 -12.86 5.16
C ALA A 484 -16.85 -13.42 6.09
N SER A 485 -17.44 -14.56 5.75
CA SER A 485 -18.38 -15.31 6.59
C SER A 485 -17.76 -15.81 7.88
N GLN A 486 -16.58 -16.42 7.79
CA GLN A 486 -15.86 -16.93 8.94
C GLN A 486 -15.45 -15.81 9.93
N THR A 487 -15.19 -14.61 9.43
CA THR A 487 -14.82 -13.43 10.21
C THR A 487 -16.00 -12.52 10.55
N VAL A 488 -17.23 -12.91 10.16
CA VAL A 488 -18.48 -12.17 10.45
C VAL A 488 -18.40 -10.72 9.93
N ARG A 489 -17.88 -10.56 8.71
CA ARG A 489 -17.73 -9.28 8.00
C ARG A 489 -18.59 -9.27 6.76
N PRO A 490 -19.58 -8.36 6.65
CA PRO A 490 -20.26 -8.15 5.39
C PRO A 490 -19.26 -7.83 4.28
N MET A 491 -19.56 -8.27 3.06
CA MET A 491 -18.66 -8.10 1.92
C MET A 491 -19.24 -7.08 0.95
N ILE A 492 -18.40 -6.16 0.47
CA ILE A 492 -18.68 -5.30 -0.68
C ILE A 492 -17.77 -5.80 -1.80
N TYR A 493 -18.36 -6.41 -2.83
CA TYR A 493 -17.60 -6.99 -3.94
C TYR A 493 -17.75 -6.11 -5.19
N THR A 494 -16.64 -5.57 -5.67
CA THR A 494 -16.57 -4.83 -6.94
C THR A 494 -15.81 -5.61 -8.00
N ALA A 495 -16.43 -5.74 -9.18
CA ALA A 495 -15.84 -6.44 -10.32
C ALA A 495 -15.28 -5.47 -11.39
N PHE A 496 -15.02 -4.21 -11.02
CA PHE A 496 -14.36 -3.22 -11.89
C PHE A 496 -14.98 -3.07 -13.29
N GLY A 497 -16.30 -3.20 -13.40
CA GLY A 497 -17.06 -3.09 -14.65
C GLY A 497 -17.52 -4.43 -15.26
N ASP A 498 -17.01 -5.57 -14.76
CA ASP A 498 -17.43 -6.91 -15.21
C ASP A 498 -18.82 -7.26 -14.66
N LYS A 499 -19.85 -6.89 -15.41
CA LYS A 499 -21.26 -7.15 -15.07
C LYS A 499 -21.58 -8.63 -15.05
N LYS A 500 -21.04 -9.41 -15.99
CA LYS A 500 -21.33 -10.84 -16.11
C LYS A 500 -20.87 -11.58 -14.87
N LEU A 501 -19.65 -11.30 -14.40
CA LEU A 501 -19.14 -11.90 -13.16
C LEU A 501 -20.02 -11.55 -11.96
N ILE A 502 -20.46 -10.30 -11.83
CA ILE A 502 -21.35 -9.87 -10.74
C ILE A 502 -22.69 -10.60 -10.81
N GLU A 503 -23.29 -10.72 -11.99
CA GLU A 503 -24.57 -11.41 -12.16
C GLU A 503 -24.46 -12.90 -11.84
N SER A 504 -23.43 -13.57 -12.35
CA SER A 504 -23.15 -14.98 -12.07
C SER A 504 -22.86 -15.21 -10.59
N PHE A 505 -22.01 -14.40 -9.97
CA PHE A 505 -21.69 -14.55 -8.56
C PHE A 505 -22.91 -14.28 -7.67
N ALA A 506 -23.73 -13.28 -8.00
CA ALA A 506 -24.96 -13.02 -7.27
C ALA A 506 -25.96 -14.18 -7.39
N ALA A 507 -26.10 -14.79 -8.58
CA ALA A 507 -26.99 -15.94 -8.77
C ALA A 507 -26.54 -17.16 -7.95
N VAL A 508 -25.24 -17.48 -7.96
CA VAL A 508 -24.66 -18.53 -7.11
C VAL A 508 -24.86 -18.19 -5.64
N TYR A 509 -24.60 -16.96 -5.22
CA TYR A 509 -24.82 -16.51 -3.85
C TYR A 509 -26.28 -16.68 -3.40
N ASP A 510 -27.25 -16.27 -4.23
CA ASP A 510 -28.68 -16.41 -3.92
C ASP A 510 -29.07 -17.89 -3.74
N TYR A 511 -28.54 -18.78 -4.60
CA TYR A 511 -28.72 -20.22 -4.48
C TYR A 511 -28.13 -20.77 -3.17
N LEU A 512 -26.87 -20.42 -2.86
CA LEU A 512 -26.20 -20.84 -1.64
C LEU A 512 -26.95 -20.38 -0.36
N ILE A 513 -27.53 -19.19 -0.39
CA ILE A 513 -28.34 -18.67 0.72
C ILE A 513 -29.66 -19.44 0.85
N ALA A 514 -30.34 -19.73 -0.27
CA ALA A 514 -31.59 -20.49 -0.27
C ALA A 514 -31.40 -21.91 0.31
N GLU A 515 -30.30 -22.57 -0.05
CA GLU A 515 -29.92 -23.90 0.43
C GLU A 515 -29.27 -23.89 1.82
N ARG A 516 -29.15 -22.72 2.47
CA ARG A 516 -28.56 -22.54 3.80
C ARG A 516 -27.14 -23.11 3.91
N VAL A 517 -26.35 -22.95 2.86
CA VAL A 517 -24.97 -23.43 2.80
C VAL A 517 -24.13 -22.75 3.87
N GLU A 518 -23.26 -23.52 4.53
CA GLU A 518 -22.30 -23.00 5.51
C GLU A 518 -20.87 -23.01 4.95
N VAL A 519 -19.94 -22.36 5.66
CA VAL A 519 -18.52 -22.31 5.24
C VAL A 519 -17.91 -23.71 5.04
N ARG A 520 -18.26 -24.70 5.87
CA ARG A 520 -17.80 -26.09 5.69
C ARG A 520 -18.26 -26.74 4.39
N ASP A 521 -19.43 -26.35 3.90
CA ASP A 521 -20.02 -26.92 2.70
C ASP A 521 -19.34 -26.34 1.46
N LEU A 522 -19.10 -25.02 1.41
CA LEU A 522 -18.25 -24.40 0.38
C LEU A 522 -16.85 -25.01 0.34
N TYR A 523 -16.23 -25.24 1.50
CA TYR A 523 -14.94 -25.93 1.57
C TYR A 523 -15.00 -27.34 0.96
N ARG A 524 -16.10 -28.07 1.19
CA ARG A 524 -16.34 -29.39 0.60
C ARG A 524 -16.54 -29.31 -0.92
N TYR A 525 -17.27 -28.31 -1.41
CA TYR A 525 -17.49 -28.09 -2.85
C TYR A 525 -16.18 -27.80 -3.56
N LEU A 526 -15.35 -26.90 -3.01
CA LEU A 526 -14.00 -26.66 -3.54
C LEU A 526 -13.18 -27.94 -3.61
N LYS A 527 -13.18 -28.76 -2.55
CA LYS A 527 -12.45 -30.03 -2.55
C LYS A 527 -12.93 -30.97 -3.66
N LYS A 528 -14.25 -31.13 -3.82
CA LYS A 528 -14.83 -31.97 -4.88
C LYS A 528 -14.50 -31.44 -6.27
N PHE A 529 -14.58 -30.13 -6.49
CA PHE A 529 -14.23 -29.50 -7.77
C PHE A 529 -12.76 -29.78 -8.14
N CYS A 530 -11.85 -29.64 -7.17
CA CYS A 530 -10.42 -29.96 -7.35
C CYS A 530 -10.18 -31.44 -7.70
N GLU A 531 -10.98 -32.35 -7.14
CA GLU A 531 -10.90 -33.80 -7.40
C GLU A 531 -11.50 -34.19 -8.75
N ALA A 532 -12.60 -33.57 -9.15
CA ALA A 532 -13.39 -33.95 -10.32
C ALA A 532 -12.74 -33.57 -11.66
N ARG A 533 -11.83 -32.56 -11.67
CA ARG A 533 -11.14 -32.06 -12.88
C ARG A 533 -12.10 -31.83 -14.06
N GLU A 534 -13.24 -31.23 -13.75
CA GLU A 534 -14.31 -31.03 -14.72
C GLU A 534 -13.97 -29.96 -15.75
N LYS A 535 -14.69 -29.96 -16.88
CA LYS A 535 -14.61 -28.94 -17.92
C LYS A 535 -15.53 -27.72 -17.66
N THR A 536 -16.18 -27.69 -16.51
CA THR A 536 -17.14 -26.66 -16.07
C THR A 536 -16.43 -25.60 -15.21
N THR A 537 -17.01 -24.41 -15.11
CA THR A 537 -16.49 -23.40 -14.18
C THR A 537 -16.91 -23.71 -12.74
N LEU A 538 -16.27 -23.06 -11.76
CA LEU A 538 -16.59 -23.33 -10.35
C LEU A 538 -18.03 -22.91 -10.00
N PHE A 539 -18.49 -21.79 -10.55
CA PHE A 539 -19.86 -21.31 -10.36
C PHE A 539 -20.91 -22.21 -11.03
N GLU A 540 -20.58 -22.90 -12.12
CA GLU A 540 -21.48 -23.87 -12.74
C GLU A 540 -21.52 -25.20 -11.99
N PHE A 541 -20.39 -25.57 -11.36
CA PHE A 541 -20.29 -26.77 -10.55
C PHE A 541 -21.05 -26.68 -9.21
N ILE A 542 -21.05 -25.48 -8.61
CA ILE A 542 -21.81 -25.14 -7.39
C ILE A 542 -23.29 -25.02 -7.73
#